data_AF-A0A2E7CDE4-F1
#
_entry.id   AF-A0A2E7CDE4-F1
#
_cell.length_a   1.000
_cell.length_b   1.000
_cell.length_c   1.000
_cell.angle_alpha   90.00
_cell.angle_beta   90.00
_cell.angle_gamma   90.00
#
_symmetry.space_group_name_H-M   'P 1'
#
loop_
_entity.id
_entity.type
_entity.pdbx_description
1 polymer ?
#
loop_
_entity_poly.entity_id
_entity_poly.type
_entity_poly.pdbx_seq_one_letter_code
_entity_poly.pdbx_strand_id
1 'polypeptide(L)'
;MNHVRTLAFLLVAVMFGSLTVGLSDSLVEVPEDLENTPVVMSATSPGHPVFAEYVGAYWCGPCQTSSNSLHSLYGTNGGGGTQSEDFTYVSFWESPTTGWPSETPINRRAHISPSGYPTTVFGDAASGQYYTSGGQSYNSFYQSGGNMQNANDYALTIMQSQSGSNMNIDITASYLGSGSKTVYIYAAVTEET
;
A
#
# COMPACT_ATOMS: atom_id res chain seq x y z
N MET A 1 -36.22 -69.91 -18.41
CA MET A 1 -35.71 -68.63 -18.97
C MET A 1 -34.55 -68.17 -18.09
N ASN A 2 -33.37 -68.08 -18.69
CA ASN A 2 -32.08 -68.22 -18.01
C ASN A 2 -31.73 -67.00 -17.13
N HIS A 3 -31.27 -67.25 -15.90
CA HIS A 3 -30.78 -66.23 -14.95
C HIS A 3 -29.75 -65.26 -15.56
N VAL A 4 -28.99 -65.72 -16.57
CA VAL A 4 -28.03 -64.91 -17.34
C VAL A 4 -28.71 -63.82 -18.18
N ARG A 5 -29.92 -64.06 -18.72
CA ARG A 5 -30.68 -63.04 -19.47
C ARG A 5 -31.20 -61.95 -18.54
N THR A 6 -31.66 -62.31 -17.34
CA THR A 6 -32.13 -61.34 -16.34
C THR A 6 -30.98 -60.46 -15.83
N LEU A 7 -29.80 -61.04 -15.61
CA LEU A 7 -28.61 -60.30 -15.19
C LEU A 7 -28.13 -59.30 -16.26
N ALA A 8 -28.16 -59.71 -17.52
CA ALA A 8 -27.79 -58.84 -18.64
C ALA A 8 -28.73 -57.63 -18.79
N PHE A 9 -30.06 -57.83 -18.63
CA PHE A 9 -31.01 -56.72 -18.64
C PHE A 9 -30.80 -55.74 -17.47
N LEU A 10 -30.40 -56.24 -16.31
CA LEU A 10 -30.16 -55.43 -15.13
C LEU A 10 -28.87 -54.59 -15.28
N LEU A 11 -27.80 -55.15 -15.85
CA LEU A 11 -26.57 -54.42 -16.16
C LEU A 11 -26.79 -53.34 -17.22
N VAL A 12 -27.57 -53.63 -18.27
CA VAL A 12 -27.90 -52.65 -19.31
C VAL A 12 -28.77 -51.52 -18.73
N ALA A 13 -29.75 -51.83 -17.87
CA ALA A 13 -30.55 -50.82 -17.18
C ALA A 13 -29.71 -49.92 -16.25
N VAL A 14 -28.71 -50.46 -15.54
CA VAL A 14 -27.79 -49.67 -14.71
C VAL A 14 -26.90 -48.77 -15.57
N MET A 15 -26.40 -49.25 -16.71
CA MET A 15 -25.59 -48.44 -17.63
C MET A 15 -26.38 -47.31 -18.28
N PHE A 16 -27.63 -47.55 -18.71
CA PHE A 16 -28.50 -46.51 -19.25
C PHE A 16 -29.00 -45.53 -18.17
N GLY A 17 -29.24 -45.99 -16.93
CA GLY A 17 -29.55 -45.11 -15.80
C GLY A 17 -28.37 -44.20 -15.42
N SER A 18 -27.14 -44.70 -15.53
CA SER A 18 -25.92 -43.92 -15.28
C SER A 18 -25.73 -42.77 -16.28
N LEU A 19 -26.20 -42.95 -17.52
CA LEU A 19 -26.15 -41.91 -18.56
C LEU A 19 -27.20 -40.80 -18.33
N THR A 20 -28.34 -41.12 -17.69
CA THR A 20 -29.38 -40.11 -17.41
C THR A 20 -29.06 -39.19 -16.22
N VAL A 21 -28.24 -39.66 -15.27
CA VAL A 21 -27.78 -38.84 -14.13
C VAL A 21 -26.62 -37.91 -14.56
N GLY A 22 -25.87 -38.25 -15.61
CA GLY A 22 -24.81 -37.41 -16.17
C GLY A 22 -25.26 -36.36 -17.20
N LEU A 23 -26.55 -36.29 -17.55
CA LEU A 23 -27.08 -35.38 -18.58
C LEU A 23 -28.04 -34.31 -18.02
N SER A 24 -28.15 -34.19 -16.69
CA SER A 24 -29.04 -33.22 -16.03
C SER A 24 -28.30 -32.15 -15.23
N ASP A 25 -27.06 -31.84 -15.60
CA ASP A 25 -26.35 -30.69 -15.04
C ASP A 25 -25.50 -30.03 -16.13
N SER A 26 -26.16 -29.53 -17.19
CA SER A 26 -25.66 -28.36 -17.90
C SER A 26 -25.93 -27.13 -17.03
N LEU A 27 -25.36 -27.09 -15.83
CA LEU A 27 -25.03 -25.82 -15.21
C LEU A 27 -23.79 -25.37 -15.96
N VAL A 28 -24.01 -24.49 -16.93
CA VAL A 28 -22.99 -23.54 -17.33
C VAL A 28 -22.50 -22.93 -16.02
N GLU A 29 -21.33 -23.37 -15.55
CA GLU A 29 -20.57 -22.65 -14.54
C GLU A 29 -20.14 -21.36 -15.25
N VAL A 30 -21.08 -20.41 -15.30
CA VAL A 30 -20.73 -19.01 -15.49
C VAL A 30 -19.75 -18.77 -14.37
N PRO A 31 -18.48 -18.41 -14.66
CA PRO A 31 -17.57 -18.02 -13.60
C PRO A 31 -18.31 -16.98 -12.79
N GLU A 32 -18.60 -17.29 -11.53
CA GLU A 32 -19.08 -16.28 -10.61
C GLU A 32 -17.91 -15.31 -10.53
N ASP A 33 -17.98 -14.22 -11.31
CA ASP A 33 -17.09 -13.10 -11.15
C ASP A 33 -17.20 -12.76 -9.67
N LEU A 34 -16.12 -13.01 -8.93
CA LEU A 34 -15.99 -12.56 -7.55
C LEU A 34 -16.38 -11.10 -7.59
N GLU A 35 -17.56 -10.78 -7.06
CA GLU A 35 -17.98 -9.40 -6.90
C GLU A 35 -16.86 -8.78 -6.09
N ASN A 36 -16.04 -7.96 -6.76
CA ASN A 36 -14.92 -7.28 -6.14
C ASN A 36 -15.58 -6.26 -5.23
N THR A 37 -16.04 -6.70 -4.06
CA THR A 37 -16.46 -5.82 -3.00
C THR A 37 -15.23 -4.97 -2.77
N PRO A 38 -15.26 -3.67 -3.10
CA PRO A 38 -14.12 -2.84 -2.80
C PRO A 38 -14.05 -2.90 -1.29
N VAL A 39 -13.05 -3.59 -0.75
CA VAL A 39 -12.70 -3.45 0.66
C VAL A 39 -12.09 -2.06 0.73
N VAL A 40 -12.95 -1.05 0.69
CA VAL A 40 -12.60 0.29 1.10
C VAL A 40 -12.55 0.18 2.62
N MET A 41 -11.48 -0.41 3.13
CA MET A 41 -10.99 -0.09 4.45
C MET A 41 -10.42 1.32 4.33
N SER A 42 -11.33 2.30 4.13
CA SER A 42 -10.97 3.71 4.09
C SER A 42 -10.36 4.02 5.44
N ALA A 43 -9.08 4.33 5.47
CA ALA A 43 -8.49 4.83 6.69
C ALA A 43 -9.06 6.24 6.91
N THR A 44 -9.71 6.49 8.05
CA THR A 44 -10.25 7.81 8.33
C THR A 44 -9.11 8.81 8.54
N SER A 45 -9.22 9.99 7.94
CA SER A 45 -8.24 11.05 8.14
C SER A 45 -8.14 11.45 9.61
N PRO A 46 -6.92 11.63 10.16
CA PRO A 46 -6.71 12.17 11.51
C PRO A 46 -6.93 13.70 11.57
N GLY A 47 -7.27 14.35 10.46
CA GLY A 47 -7.50 15.78 10.37
C GLY A 47 -6.24 16.63 10.25
N HIS A 48 -5.08 16.02 9.99
CA HIS A 48 -3.83 16.71 9.73
C HIS A 48 -2.92 15.89 8.79
N PRO A 49 -1.92 16.52 8.13
CA PRO A 49 -0.97 15.80 7.30
C PRO A 49 -0.22 14.70 8.07
N VAL A 50 -0.06 13.55 7.45
CA VAL A 50 0.70 12.40 7.94
C VAL A 50 1.74 12.01 6.89
N PHE A 51 2.99 11.95 7.33
CA PHE A 51 4.12 11.54 6.51
C PHE A 51 4.67 10.20 6.96
N ALA A 52 4.89 9.29 6.01
CA ALA A 52 5.56 8.02 6.24
C ALA A 52 6.81 7.84 5.39
N GLU A 53 7.79 7.12 5.91
CA GLU A 53 8.97 6.72 5.15
C GLU A 53 9.12 5.21 5.24
N TYR A 54 9.33 4.61 4.08
CA TYR A 54 9.35 3.18 3.94
C TYR A 54 10.68 2.74 3.36
N VAL A 55 11.28 1.72 3.95
CA VAL A 55 12.52 1.11 3.47
C VAL A 55 12.25 -0.37 3.17
N GLY A 56 12.47 -0.75 1.92
CA GLY A 56 12.24 -2.10 1.44
C GLY A 56 13.20 -2.52 0.33
N ALA A 57 13.10 -3.79 -0.06
CA ALA A 57 13.95 -4.36 -1.08
C ALA A 57 13.20 -5.42 -1.90
N TYR A 58 13.61 -5.61 -3.15
CA TYR A 58 12.98 -6.56 -4.07
C TYR A 58 13.01 -8.02 -3.62
N TRP A 59 14.02 -8.42 -2.85
CA TRP A 59 14.19 -9.79 -2.37
C TRP A 59 13.40 -10.06 -1.08
N CYS A 60 12.79 -9.03 -0.49
CA CYS A 60 12.10 -9.11 0.78
C CYS A 60 10.61 -9.38 0.54
N GLY A 61 10.17 -10.62 0.76
CA GLY A 61 8.76 -11.02 0.61
C GLY A 61 7.77 -10.11 1.37
N PRO A 62 7.96 -9.87 2.68
CA PRO A 62 7.07 -8.99 3.44
C PRO A 62 7.08 -7.52 2.98
N CYS A 63 8.11 -7.09 2.25
CA CYS A 63 8.21 -5.73 1.72
C CYS A 63 7.12 -5.46 0.68
N GLN A 64 6.72 -6.46 -0.12
CA GLN A 64 5.61 -6.29 -1.07
C GLN A 64 4.29 -5.98 -0.36
N THR A 65 4.01 -6.65 0.76
CA THR A 65 2.82 -6.39 1.59
C THR A 65 2.81 -4.94 2.08
N SER A 66 3.95 -4.47 2.60
CA SER A 66 4.07 -3.09 3.07
C SER A 66 3.90 -2.07 1.94
N SER A 67 4.58 -2.28 0.81
CA SER A 67 4.49 -1.40 -0.36
C SER A 67 3.06 -1.29 -0.87
N ASN A 68 2.36 -2.42 -1.01
CA ASN A 68 0.97 -2.43 -1.47
C ASN A 68 0.05 -1.73 -0.46
N SER A 69 0.26 -1.92 0.85
CA SER A 69 -0.55 -1.23 1.85
C SER A 69 -0.34 0.28 1.84
N LEU A 70 0.90 0.76 1.70
CA LEU A 70 1.19 2.20 1.64
C LEU A 70 0.63 2.82 0.36
N HIS A 71 0.80 2.14 -0.78
CA HIS A 71 0.25 2.59 -2.05
C HIS A 71 -1.29 2.65 -2.02
N SER A 72 -1.94 1.62 -1.47
CA SER A 72 -3.40 1.62 -1.31
C SER A 72 -3.87 2.75 -0.40
N LEU A 73 -3.16 3.01 0.70
CA LEU A 73 -3.49 4.09 1.63
C LEU A 73 -3.30 5.47 0.96
N TYR A 74 -2.25 5.64 0.16
CA TYR A 74 -2.05 6.86 -0.62
C TYR A 74 -3.09 7.04 -1.72
N GLY A 75 -3.50 5.97 -2.40
CA GLY A 75 -4.56 6.05 -3.42
C GLY A 75 -5.92 6.53 -2.86
N THR A 76 -6.19 6.29 -1.58
CA THR A 76 -7.42 6.76 -0.92
C THR A 76 -7.27 8.09 -0.19
N ASN A 77 -6.12 8.32 0.46
CA ASN A 77 -5.91 9.42 1.41
C ASN A 77 -4.77 10.39 1.04
N GLY A 78 -4.07 10.15 -0.09
CA GLY A 78 -2.98 10.97 -0.60
C GLY A 78 -3.39 11.87 -1.77
N GLY A 79 -2.42 12.43 -2.50
CA GLY A 79 -2.64 13.50 -3.49
C GLY A 79 -3.70 13.17 -4.56
N GLY A 80 -4.89 13.76 -4.43
CA GLY A 80 -6.05 13.52 -5.30
C GLY A 80 -6.86 12.27 -4.95
N GLY A 81 -6.66 11.70 -3.76
CA GLY A 81 -7.36 10.52 -3.25
C GLY A 81 -8.86 10.74 -3.08
N THR A 82 -9.61 9.63 -3.03
CA THR A 82 -11.08 9.67 -2.97
C THR A 82 -11.65 10.05 -1.60
N GLN A 83 -10.83 10.08 -0.54
CA GLN A 83 -11.28 10.31 0.85
C GLN A 83 -10.63 11.52 1.49
N SER A 84 -9.32 11.68 1.32
CA SER A 84 -8.56 12.82 1.80
C SER A 84 -7.29 13.02 0.97
N GLU A 85 -6.57 14.09 1.24
CA GLU A 85 -5.32 14.47 0.55
C GLU A 85 -4.18 14.77 1.55
N ASP A 86 -4.23 14.13 2.71
CA ASP A 86 -3.37 14.42 3.87
C ASP A 86 -2.40 13.29 4.20
N PHE A 87 -2.29 12.25 3.38
CA PHE A 87 -1.25 11.23 3.48
C PHE A 87 -0.19 11.40 2.40
N THR A 88 1.08 11.27 2.79
CA THR A 88 2.21 11.22 1.84
C THR A 88 3.24 10.23 2.36
N TYR A 89 3.90 9.51 1.46
CA TYR A 89 5.02 8.67 1.85
C TYR A 89 6.15 8.71 0.83
N VAL A 90 7.37 8.46 1.30
CA VAL A 90 8.55 8.24 0.45
C VAL A 90 9.00 6.79 0.59
N SER A 91 9.30 6.15 -0.54
CA SER A 91 9.83 4.80 -0.61
C SER A 91 11.32 4.81 -0.93
N PHE A 92 12.12 4.24 -0.04
CA PHE A 92 13.51 3.87 -0.27
C PHE A 92 13.55 2.38 -0.62
N TRP A 93 13.48 2.10 -1.92
CA TRP A 93 13.40 0.75 -2.43
C TRP A 93 14.70 0.29 -3.08
N GLU A 94 15.26 -0.83 -2.62
CA GLU A 94 16.35 -1.49 -3.32
C GLU A 94 15.84 -2.22 -4.57
N SER A 95 16.26 -1.73 -5.72
CA SER A 95 15.98 -2.33 -7.03
C SER A 95 16.85 -3.56 -7.29
N PRO A 96 16.33 -4.60 -7.98
CA PRO A 96 17.10 -5.77 -8.38
C PRO A 96 18.24 -5.46 -9.36
N THR A 97 18.12 -4.36 -10.11
CA THR A 97 19.06 -4.03 -11.20
C THR A 97 19.93 -2.83 -10.88
N THR A 98 19.41 -1.85 -10.14
CA THR A 98 20.09 -0.58 -9.86
C THR A 98 20.47 -0.42 -8.39
N GLY A 99 20.06 -1.33 -7.50
CA GLY A 99 20.34 -1.24 -6.07
C GLY A 99 19.56 -0.12 -5.39
N TRP A 100 20.17 0.50 -4.37
CA TRP A 100 19.56 1.59 -3.60
C TRP A 100 19.50 2.91 -4.40
N PRO A 101 18.44 3.73 -4.22
CA PRO A 101 18.34 5.03 -4.85
C PRO A 101 19.40 6.01 -4.28
N SER A 102 19.60 7.14 -4.97
CA SER A 102 20.40 8.23 -4.40
C SER A 102 19.68 8.84 -3.22
N GLU A 103 20.34 8.86 -2.07
CA GLU A 103 19.83 9.45 -0.82
C GLU A 103 20.63 10.71 -0.43
N THR A 104 21.45 11.22 -1.34
CA THR A 104 22.23 12.43 -1.11
C THR A 104 21.33 13.66 -1.02
N PRO A 105 21.69 14.67 -0.20
CA PRO A 105 22.91 14.76 0.60
C PRO A 105 22.81 14.16 2.01
N ILE A 106 21.62 13.82 2.50
CA ILE A 106 21.38 13.53 3.93
C ILE A 106 21.49 12.05 4.32
N ASN A 107 21.56 11.13 3.36
CA ASN A 107 21.60 9.68 3.58
C ASN A 107 20.42 9.21 4.45
N ARG A 108 19.20 9.51 4.00
CA ARG A 108 17.99 9.43 4.82
C ARG A 108 17.70 8.01 5.33
N ARG A 109 18.01 6.95 4.58
CA ARG A 109 17.82 5.56 5.05
C ARG A 109 18.72 5.25 6.24
N ALA A 110 19.95 5.78 6.27
CA ALA A 110 20.82 5.63 7.42
C ALA A 110 20.27 6.34 8.66
N HIS A 111 19.59 7.48 8.50
CA HIS A 111 18.88 8.15 9.59
C HIS A 111 17.72 7.30 10.13
N ILE A 112 16.93 6.68 9.24
CA ILE A 112 15.86 5.74 9.64
C ILE A 112 16.45 4.53 10.39
N SER A 113 17.69 4.14 10.08
CA SER A 113 18.42 3.06 10.76
C SER A 113 17.62 1.74 10.81
N PRO A 114 17.18 1.20 9.67
CA PRO A 114 16.36 0.00 9.63
C PRO A 114 17.10 -1.20 10.26
N SER A 115 16.51 -1.81 11.28
CA SER A 115 17.03 -3.06 11.88
C SER A 115 16.69 -4.31 11.06
N GLY A 116 15.79 -4.18 10.09
CA GLY A 116 15.38 -5.21 9.14
C GLY A 116 14.46 -4.66 8.06
N TYR A 117 14.10 -5.48 7.08
CA TYR A 117 13.19 -5.09 6.00
C TYR A 117 11.89 -5.90 6.04
N PRO A 118 10.72 -5.25 5.78
CA PRO A 118 10.56 -3.81 5.61
C PRO A 118 10.69 -3.08 6.94
N THR A 119 11.08 -1.80 6.88
CA THR A 119 10.92 -0.83 7.98
C THR A 119 10.06 0.32 7.49
N THR A 120 9.05 0.71 8.26
CA THR A 120 8.21 1.88 7.97
C THR A 120 8.13 2.77 9.21
N VAL A 121 8.39 4.06 9.04
CA VAL A 121 8.31 5.06 10.10
C VAL A 121 7.26 6.12 9.77
N PHE A 122 6.48 6.53 10.77
CA PHE A 122 5.49 7.61 10.65
C PHE A 122 5.96 8.82 11.45
N GLY A 123 6.05 10.00 10.82
CA GLY A 123 6.46 11.24 11.47
C GLY A 123 7.88 11.22 12.06
N ASP A 124 8.85 10.65 11.34
CA ASP A 124 10.26 10.53 11.75
C ASP A 124 10.44 9.88 13.15
N ALA A 125 9.58 8.93 13.49
CA ALA A 125 9.73 8.18 14.73
C ALA A 125 11.03 7.38 14.71
N ALA A 126 11.91 7.61 15.70
CA ALA A 126 13.16 6.86 15.83
C ALA A 126 12.98 5.45 16.44
N SER A 127 11.86 5.22 17.14
CA SER A 127 11.51 3.94 17.77
C SER A 127 10.05 3.94 18.23
N GLY A 128 9.58 2.82 18.79
CA GLY A 128 8.28 2.72 19.43
C GLY A 128 7.16 2.39 18.46
N GLN A 129 5.93 2.80 18.80
CA GLN A 129 4.70 2.39 18.09
C GLN A 129 4.71 2.80 16.61
N TYR A 130 5.34 3.93 16.26
CA TYR A 130 5.36 4.49 14.91
C TYR A 130 6.61 4.13 14.11
N TYR A 131 7.48 3.30 14.68
CA TYR A 131 8.61 2.68 14.00
C TYR A 131 8.31 1.19 13.89
N THR A 132 8.04 0.71 12.69
CA THR A 132 7.51 -0.63 12.48
C THR A 132 8.41 -1.43 11.56
N SER A 133 8.44 -2.74 11.79
CA SER A 133 9.10 -3.70 10.92
C SER A 133 8.14 -4.83 10.55
N GLY A 134 8.30 -5.39 9.35
CA GLY A 134 7.45 -6.48 8.85
C GLY A 134 6.28 -5.99 7.98
N GLY A 135 5.79 -6.90 7.13
CA GLY A 135 4.68 -6.65 6.22
C GLY A 135 3.35 -6.55 6.96
N GLN A 136 2.66 -5.41 6.85
CA GLN A 136 1.40 -5.15 7.55
C GLN A 136 0.57 -4.07 6.86
N SER A 137 -0.67 -3.89 7.34
CA SER A 137 -1.49 -2.73 6.98
C SER A 137 -1.06 -1.49 7.75
N TYR A 138 -1.10 -0.32 7.11
CA TYR A 138 -0.70 0.94 7.72
C TYR A 138 -1.85 1.88 8.12
N ASN A 139 -3.10 1.43 7.93
CA ASN A 139 -4.27 2.28 8.14
C ASN A 139 -4.36 2.80 9.58
N SER A 140 -4.05 1.99 10.59
CA SER A 140 -4.13 2.38 12.00
C SER A 140 -3.08 3.42 12.38
N PHE A 141 -1.87 3.33 11.84
CA PHE A 141 -0.78 4.28 12.10
C PHE A 141 -1.09 5.64 11.48
N TYR A 142 -1.72 5.65 10.31
CA TYR A 142 -2.23 6.88 9.70
C TYR A 142 -3.42 7.47 10.49
N GLN A 143 -4.42 6.65 10.85
CA GLN A 143 -5.60 7.10 11.59
C GLN A 143 -5.26 7.68 12.97
N SER A 144 -4.17 7.24 13.59
CA SER A 144 -3.71 7.80 14.86
C SER A 144 -2.89 9.09 14.70
N GLY A 145 -2.64 9.53 13.47
CA GLY A 145 -1.82 10.70 13.14
C GLY A 145 -0.31 10.44 13.11
N GLY A 146 0.15 9.21 13.33
CA GLY A 146 1.58 8.91 13.42
C GLY A 146 2.30 9.67 14.55
N ASN A 147 3.62 9.85 14.41
CA ASN A 147 4.42 10.66 15.34
C ASN A 147 4.48 12.14 14.92
N MET A 148 3.47 12.65 14.22
CA MET A 148 3.48 14.03 13.73
C MET A 148 3.42 15.00 14.91
N GLN A 149 4.27 16.04 14.87
CA GLN A 149 4.16 17.18 15.78
C GLN A 149 2.93 18.02 15.42
N ASN A 150 2.55 18.97 16.28
CA ASN A 150 1.41 19.86 16.04
C ASN A 150 1.52 20.58 14.68
N ALA A 151 0.78 20.09 13.68
CA ALA A 151 0.83 20.60 12.32
C ALA A 151 0.32 22.05 12.21
N ASN A 152 -0.52 22.49 13.16
CA ASN A 152 -1.12 23.84 13.13
C ASN A 152 -0.09 24.97 13.33
N ASP A 153 1.08 24.66 13.90
CA ASP A 153 2.14 25.65 14.08
C ASP A 153 2.95 25.88 12.78
N TYR A 154 2.60 25.22 11.68
CA TYR A 154 3.39 25.23 10.45
C TYR A 154 2.51 25.42 9.22
N ALA A 155 3.02 26.19 8.25
CA ALA A 155 2.45 26.28 6.92
C ALA A 155 3.54 26.03 5.87
N LEU A 156 3.22 25.26 4.85
CA LEU A 156 4.11 24.93 3.74
C LEU A 156 3.36 25.12 2.42
N THR A 157 3.93 25.91 1.52
CA THR A 157 3.46 26.07 0.15
C THR A 157 4.56 25.61 -0.80
N ILE A 158 4.21 24.72 -1.73
CA ILE A 158 5.10 24.22 -2.78
C ILE A 158 4.53 24.69 -4.11
N MET A 159 5.32 25.42 -4.89
CA MET A 159 4.99 25.77 -6.26
C MET A 159 5.97 25.08 -7.19
N GLN A 160 5.45 24.41 -8.21
CA GLN A 160 6.23 23.75 -9.23
C GLN A 160 5.96 24.40 -10.57
N SER A 161 7.02 24.74 -11.31
CA SER A 161 6.90 25.26 -12.66
C SER A 161 7.98 24.68 -13.56
N GLN A 162 7.63 24.38 -14.80
CA GLN A 162 8.60 23.92 -15.79
C GLN A 162 9.13 25.10 -16.59
N SER A 163 10.45 25.21 -16.70
CA SER A 163 11.13 26.20 -17.53
C SER A 163 12.07 25.48 -18.50
N GLY A 164 11.59 25.23 -19.72
CA GLY A 164 12.32 24.41 -20.70
C GLY A 164 12.52 22.98 -20.19
N SER A 165 13.79 22.58 -20.05
CA SER A 165 14.18 21.25 -19.53
C SER A 165 14.31 21.20 -18.00
N ASN A 166 14.07 22.32 -17.30
CA ASN A 166 14.22 22.40 -15.85
C ASN A 166 12.86 22.39 -15.15
N MET A 167 12.80 21.75 -13.98
CA MET A 167 11.71 21.89 -13.02
C MET A 167 12.17 22.85 -11.93
N ASN A 168 11.45 23.97 -11.78
CA ASN A 168 11.64 24.94 -10.71
C ASN A 168 10.66 24.61 -9.59
N ILE A 169 11.19 24.46 -8.37
CA ILE A 169 10.40 24.17 -7.17
C ILE A 169 10.65 25.30 -6.17
N ASP A 170 9.62 26.09 -5.91
CA ASP A 170 9.64 27.14 -4.89
C ASP A 170 8.95 26.64 -3.62
N ILE A 171 9.68 26.65 -2.51
CA ILE A 171 9.20 26.19 -1.20
C ILE A 171 9.10 27.39 -0.26
N THR A 172 7.90 27.67 0.21
CA THR A 172 7.66 28.67 1.25
C THR A 172 7.22 27.95 2.53
N ALA A 173 8.05 28.00 3.57
CA ALA A 173 7.72 27.46 4.88
C ALA A 173 7.58 28.58 5.91
N SER A 174 6.58 28.51 6.78
CA SER A 174 6.31 29.47 7.85
C SER A 174 6.02 28.74 9.16
N TYR A 175 6.57 29.25 10.26
CA TYR A 175 6.20 28.85 11.62
C TYR A 175 5.21 29.86 12.18
N LEU A 176 4.02 29.36 12.54
CA LEU A 176 2.88 30.13 13.04
C LEU A 176 2.72 30.02 14.55
N GLY A 177 3.50 29.16 15.21
CA GLY A 177 3.47 28.97 16.65
C GLY A 177 4.10 30.13 17.43
N SER A 178 3.99 30.07 18.76
CA SER A 178 4.62 31.07 19.64
C SER A 178 6.13 30.80 19.83
N GLY A 179 6.90 31.87 20.05
CA GLY A 179 8.34 31.81 20.31
C GLY A 179 9.21 31.54 19.08
N SER A 180 10.47 31.18 19.30
CA SER A 180 11.41 30.79 18.25
C SER A 180 11.58 29.27 18.22
N LYS A 181 11.62 28.69 17.02
CA LYS A 181 11.80 27.25 16.82
C LYS A 181 12.76 26.98 15.67
N THR A 182 13.64 26.01 15.84
CA THR A 182 14.47 25.49 14.74
C THR A 182 13.65 24.47 13.95
N VAL A 183 13.58 24.66 12.64
CA VAL A 183 12.81 23.80 11.72
C VAL A 183 13.73 23.35 10.61
N TYR A 184 13.60 22.08 10.22
CA TYR A 184 14.32 21.48 9.10
C TYR A 184 13.32 21.16 8.00
N ILE A 185 13.71 21.45 6.75
CA ILE A 185 12.91 21.08 5.57
C ILE A 185 13.60 19.88 4.93
N TYR A 186 12.85 18.79 4.79
CA TYR A 186 13.22 17.66 3.96
C TYR A 186 12.44 17.76 2.65
N ALA A 187 13.16 17.66 1.53
CA ALA A 187 12.58 17.60 0.19
C ALA A 187 13.13 16.38 -0.53
N ALA A 188 12.23 15.63 -1.16
CA ALA A 188 12.56 14.48 -1.98
C ALA A 188 11.84 14.61 -3.32
N VAL A 189 12.54 14.26 -4.41
CA VAL A 189 11.95 14.09 -5.74
C VAL A 189 11.90 12.59 -5.98
N THR A 190 10.70 12.07 -6.20
CA THR A 190 10.45 10.64 -6.38
C THR A 190 9.85 10.38 -7.76
N GLU A 191 10.04 9.16 -8.25
CA GLU A 191 9.31 8.69 -9.43
C GLU A 191 7.88 8.31 -9.03
N GLU A 192 6.93 8.52 -9.93
CA GLU A 192 5.59 7.97 -9.79
C GLU A 192 5.61 6.50 -10.23
N THR A 193 4.99 5.62 -9.44
CA THR A 193 4.96 4.16 -9.66
C THR A 193 3.54 3.66 -9.84
#